data_AF-A0A6I9PGP5-F1
#
_entry.id   AF-A0A6I9PGP5-F1
#
_cell.length_a   1.000
_cell.length_b   1.000
_cell.length_c   1.000
_cell.angle_alpha   90.00
_cell.angle_beta   90.00
_cell.angle_gamma   90.00
#
_symmetry.space_group_name_H-M   'P 1'
#
loop_
_entity.id
_entity.type
_entity.pdbx_description
1 polymer ?
#
loop_
_entity_poly.entity_id
_entity_poly.type
_entity_poly.pdbx_seq_one_letter_code
_entity_poly.pdbx_strand_id
1 'polypeptide(L)'
;MSTMVVEKQKLDNKVEQMKEIVQLADQNIKKLEDQQDEYDFIVDTLKNRENEINGMTPKELETEKMRVLGMCLELKAKRLDVVSQLTELLNVTQALLSDLISEELPEWKQRQQIACIGGPPNACVDQLQNWFTAVAESLQQVCQHLKKLQELEQKLTYESDPITQKKAYLEARALDLLKNLLSNSLV
;
A
#
# COMPACT_ATOMS: atom_id res chain seq x y z
N MET A 1 -12.13 4.17 33.69
CA MET A 1 -11.09 4.09 32.65
C MET A 1 -10.67 5.53 32.36
N SER A 2 -9.42 5.90 32.62
CA SER A 2 -8.96 7.30 32.47
C SER A 2 -8.91 7.70 30.99
N THR A 3 -9.09 8.98 30.67
CA THR A 3 -9.07 9.54 29.30
C THR A 3 -7.84 9.10 28.49
N MET A 4 -6.66 9.11 29.12
CA MET A 4 -5.39 8.64 28.53
C MET A 4 -5.41 7.17 28.09
N VAL A 5 -6.22 6.30 28.72
CA VAL A 5 -6.34 4.89 28.31
C VAL A 5 -7.21 4.78 27.04
N VAL A 6 -8.17 5.68 26.87
CA VAL A 6 -9.08 5.69 25.72
C VAL A 6 -8.38 6.24 24.46
N GLU A 7 -7.56 7.27 24.60
CA GLU A 7 -6.78 7.86 23.50
C GLU A 7 -5.72 6.89 22.97
N LYS A 8 -5.00 6.21 23.86
CA LYS A 8 -4.04 5.17 23.48
C LYS A 8 -4.69 4.00 22.74
N GLN A 9 -5.83 3.52 23.22
CA GLN A 9 -6.58 2.46 22.55
C GLN A 9 -7.03 2.87 21.14
N LYS A 10 -7.37 4.13 20.94
CA LYS A 10 -7.76 4.66 19.62
C LYS A 10 -6.59 4.62 18.63
N LEU A 11 -5.37 4.94 19.07
CA LEU A 11 -4.18 4.85 18.23
C LEU A 11 -3.79 3.41 17.93
N ASP A 12 -3.86 2.52 18.93
CA ASP A 12 -3.63 1.09 18.73
C ASP A 12 -4.59 0.51 17.67
N ASN A 13 -5.87 0.86 17.74
CA ASN A 13 -6.87 0.45 16.73
C ASN A 13 -6.56 1.00 15.33
N LYS A 14 -6.08 2.25 15.22
CA LYS A 14 -5.68 2.84 13.92
C LYS A 14 -4.44 2.14 13.34
N VAL A 15 -3.49 1.76 14.19
CA VAL A 15 -2.30 1.00 13.79
C VAL A 15 -2.71 -0.39 13.29
N GLU A 16 -3.64 -1.05 13.97
CA GLU A 16 -4.19 -2.34 13.55
C GLU A 16 -4.89 -2.23 12.18
N GLN A 17 -5.80 -1.25 12.02
CA GLN A 17 -6.46 -0.98 10.74
C GLN A 17 -5.46 -0.75 9.61
N MET A 18 -4.43 0.06 9.85
CA MET A 18 -3.38 0.32 8.86
C MET A 18 -2.67 -0.99 8.45
N LYS A 19 -2.33 -1.86 9.41
CA LYS A 19 -1.68 -3.14 9.15
C LYS A 19 -2.58 -4.10 8.36
N GLU A 20 -3.88 -4.11 8.62
CA GLU A 20 -4.84 -4.91 7.85
C GLU A 20 -4.90 -4.45 6.38
N ILE A 21 -4.95 -3.14 6.14
CA ILE A 21 -4.99 -2.57 4.78
C ILE A 21 -3.70 -2.91 4.02
N VAL A 22 -2.53 -2.81 4.68
CA VAL A 22 -1.24 -3.26 4.11
C VAL A 22 -1.32 -4.72 3.66
N GLN A 23 -1.74 -5.62 4.56
CA GLN A 23 -1.78 -7.05 4.26
C GLN A 23 -2.74 -7.36 3.11
N LEU A 24 -3.87 -6.65 3.04
CA LEU A 24 -4.81 -6.80 1.94
C LEU A 24 -4.22 -6.26 0.62
N ALA A 25 -3.44 -5.17 0.67
CA ALA A 25 -2.71 -4.66 -0.49
C ALA A 25 -1.65 -5.66 -0.99
N ASP A 26 -0.86 -6.27 -0.09
CA ASP A 26 0.11 -7.33 -0.43
C ASP A 26 -0.57 -8.47 -1.20
N GLN A 27 -1.68 -8.98 -0.67
CA GLN A 27 -2.43 -10.07 -1.29
C GLN A 27 -3.01 -9.67 -2.66
N ASN A 28 -3.53 -8.44 -2.78
CA ASN A 28 -4.12 -7.96 -4.02
C ASN A 28 -3.07 -7.73 -5.11
N ILE A 29 -1.89 -7.23 -4.76
CA ILE A 29 -0.77 -7.05 -5.68
C ILE A 29 -0.25 -8.41 -6.15
N LYS A 30 -0.11 -9.38 -5.26
CA LYS A 30 0.29 -10.74 -5.64
C LYS A 30 -0.71 -11.36 -6.63
N LYS A 31 -2.01 -11.26 -6.34
CA LYS A 31 -3.06 -11.75 -7.25
C LYS A 31 -3.02 -11.03 -8.60
N LEU A 32 -2.78 -9.73 -8.61
CA LEU A 32 -2.64 -8.94 -9.83
C LEU A 32 -1.45 -9.43 -10.68
N GLU A 33 -0.32 -9.70 -10.04
CA GLU A 33 0.87 -10.27 -10.71
C GLU A 33 0.55 -11.63 -11.32
N ASP A 34 -0.02 -12.56 -10.53
CA ASP A 34 -0.36 -13.90 -10.99
C ASP A 34 -1.32 -13.86 -12.20
N GLN A 35 -2.36 -13.00 -12.14
CA GLN A 35 -3.32 -12.82 -13.24
C GLN A 35 -2.68 -12.23 -14.50
N GLN A 36 -1.70 -11.34 -14.32
CA GLN A 36 -1.02 -10.72 -15.45
C GLN A 36 -0.06 -11.70 -16.12
N ASP A 37 0.68 -12.49 -15.35
CA ASP A 37 1.55 -13.53 -15.90
C ASP A 37 0.73 -14.61 -16.64
N GLU A 38 -0.47 -14.95 -16.14
CA GLU A 38 -1.40 -15.85 -16.86
C GLU A 38 -1.89 -15.22 -18.17
N TYR A 39 -2.28 -13.94 -18.14
CA TYR A 39 -2.70 -13.21 -19.33
C TYR A 39 -1.60 -13.17 -20.40
N ASP A 40 -0.38 -12.84 -20.01
CA ASP A 40 0.78 -12.76 -20.91
C ASP A 40 1.05 -14.13 -21.55
N PHE A 41 1.02 -15.21 -20.75
CA PHE A 41 1.18 -16.58 -21.25
C PHE A 41 0.13 -16.96 -22.30
N ILE A 42 -1.14 -16.61 -22.06
CA ILE A 42 -2.24 -16.93 -22.97
C ILE A 42 -2.12 -16.15 -24.28
N VAL A 43 -1.81 -14.85 -24.19
CA VAL A 43 -1.62 -14.00 -25.37
C VAL A 43 -0.45 -14.48 -26.22
N ASP A 44 0.66 -14.88 -25.60
CA ASP A 44 1.81 -15.41 -26.33
C ASP A 44 1.50 -16.77 -26.96
N THR A 45 0.79 -17.64 -26.25
CA THR A 45 0.32 -18.93 -26.79
C THR A 45 -0.59 -18.72 -28.01
N LEU A 46 -1.50 -17.75 -27.95
CA LEU A 46 -2.38 -17.38 -29.05
C LEU A 46 -1.60 -16.92 -30.28
N LYS A 47 -0.68 -15.98 -30.11
CA LYS A 47 0.16 -15.45 -31.21
C LYS A 47 0.97 -16.56 -31.88
N ASN A 48 1.52 -17.48 -31.10
CA ASN A 48 2.28 -18.61 -31.64
C ASN A 48 1.40 -19.54 -32.48
N ARG A 49 0.18 -19.86 -32.02
CA ARG A 49 -0.77 -20.72 -32.74
C ARG A 49 -1.38 -20.08 -33.99
N GLU A 50 -1.54 -18.76 -34.04
CA GLU A 50 -1.96 -18.05 -35.26
C GLU A 50 -0.90 -18.16 -36.38
N ASN A 51 0.38 -18.39 -36.04
CA ASN A 51 1.48 -18.53 -36.99
C ASN A 51 1.73 -19.97 -37.46
N GLU A 52 1.03 -20.98 -36.91
CA GLU A 52 1.22 -22.40 -37.26
C GLU A 52 0.38 -22.81 -38.49
N ILE A 53 0.96 -23.67 -39.35
CA ILE A 53 0.34 -24.16 -40.61
C ILE A 53 -0.92 -25.02 -40.34
N ASN A 54 -1.06 -25.58 -39.12
CA ASN A 54 -2.25 -26.29 -38.63
C ASN A 54 -2.91 -25.51 -37.47
N GLY A 55 -3.07 -24.19 -37.64
CA GLY A 55 -3.60 -23.29 -36.61
C GLY A 55 -5.03 -23.61 -36.14
N MET A 56 -5.46 -22.87 -35.10
CA MET A 56 -6.79 -23.02 -34.48
C MET A 56 -7.94 -22.83 -35.49
N THR A 57 -9.04 -23.53 -35.25
CA THR A 57 -10.29 -23.27 -35.99
C THR A 57 -10.83 -21.87 -35.66
N PRO A 58 -11.63 -21.25 -36.56
CA PRO A 58 -12.19 -19.92 -36.30
C PRO A 58 -12.98 -19.82 -34.99
N LYS A 59 -13.69 -20.89 -34.60
CA LYS A 59 -14.49 -20.95 -33.37
C LYS A 59 -13.62 -21.01 -32.11
N GLU A 60 -12.54 -21.77 -32.14
CA GLU A 60 -11.57 -21.82 -31.04
C GLU A 60 -10.88 -20.47 -30.88
N LEU A 61 -10.48 -19.84 -32.01
CA LEU A 61 -9.87 -18.53 -31.99
C LEU A 61 -10.80 -17.44 -31.41
N GLU A 62 -12.08 -17.46 -31.78
CA GLU A 62 -13.09 -16.53 -31.23
C GLU A 62 -13.28 -16.73 -29.71
N THR A 63 -13.38 -17.99 -29.27
CA THR A 63 -13.52 -18.32 -27.84
C THR A 63 -12.33 -17.82 -27.04
N GLU A 64 -11.12 -18.01 -27.58
CA GLU A 64 -9.88 -17.63 -26.93
C GLU A 64 -9.68 -16.10 -26.91
N LYS A 65 -10.07 -15.40 -27.98
CA LYS A 65 -10.13 -13.93 -28.01
C LYS A 65 -11.09 -13.37 -26.96
N MET A 66 -12.26 -14.00 -26.80
CA MET A 66 -13.21 -13.62 -25.75
C MET A 66 -12.65 -13.84 -24.34
N ARG A 67 -11.90 -14.93 -24.12
CA ARG A 67 -11.20 -15.19 -22.85
C ARG A 67 -10.18 -14.09 -22.53
N VAL A 68 -9.33 -13.74 -23.49
CA VAL A 68 -8.32 -12.67 -23.34
C VAL A 68 -8.98 -11.32 -23.06
N LEU A 69 -10.07 -10.99 -23.75
CA LEU A 69 -10.82 -9.77 -23.47
C LEU A 69 -11.38 -9.74 -22.04
N GLY A 70 -11.93 -10.86 -21.55
CA GLY A 70 -12.39 -11.00 -20.17
C GLY A 70 -11.27 -10.76 -19.16
N MET A 71 -10.14 -11.45 -19.33
CA MET A 71 -8.96 -11.29 -18.46
C MET A 71 -8.40 -9.86 -18.49
N CYS A 72 -8.40 -9.20 -19.65
CA CYS A 72 -7.98 -7.80 -19.76
C CYS A 72 -8.87 -6.88 -18.92
N LEU A 73 -10.19 -7.05 -18.95
CA LEU A 73 -11.12 -6.26 -18.14
C LEU A 73 -10.92 -6.51 -16.65
N GLU A 74 -10.71 -7.76 -16.24
CA GLU A 74 -10.42 -8.12 -14.85
C GLU A 74 -9.11 -7.48 -14.36
N LEU A 75 -8.04 -7.54 -15.17
CA LEU A 75 -6.77 -6.89 -14.86
C LEU A 75 -6.94 -5.37 -14.70
N LYS A 76 -7.70 -4.73 -15.59
CA LYS A 76 -8.00 -3.30 -15.49
C LYS A 76 -8.71 -2.95 -14.19
N ALA A 77 -9.75 -3.70 -13.83
CA ALA A 77 -10.46 -3.52 -12.58
C ALA A 77 -9.53 -3.73 -11.37
N LYS A 78 -8.71 -4.79 -11.39
CA LYS A 78 -7.80 -5.11 -10.30
C LYS A 78 -6.71 -4.05 -10.10
N ARG A 79 -6.17 -3.48 -11.18
CA ARG A 79 -5.23 -2.35 -11.11
C ARG A 79 -5.86 -1.13 -10.46
N LEU A 80 -7.12 -0.82 -10.79
CA LEU A 80 -7.85 0.28 -10.17
C LEU A 80 -8.06 0.05 -8.67
N ASP A 81 -8.47 -1.16 -8.29
CA ASP A 81 -8.69 -1.53 -6.89
C ASP A 81 -7.41 -1.36 -6.05
N VAL A 82 -6.28 -1.86 -6.55
CA VAL A 82 -4.99 -1.76 -5.85
C VAL A 82 -4.56 -0.29 -5.70
N VAL A 83 -4.70 0.54 -6.74
CA VAL A 83 -4.35 1.97 -6.67
C VAL A 83 -5.25 2.71 -5.67
N SER A 84 -6.55 2.38 -5.65
CA SER A 84 -7.49 2.94 -4.66
C SER A 84 -7.10 2.53 -3.24
N GLN A 85 -6.75 1.27 -3.05
CA GLN A 85 -6.34 0.73 -1.76
C GLN A 85 -5.04 1.38 -1.23
N LEU A 86 -4.03 1.58 -2.09
CA LEU A 86 -2.81 2.31 -1.70
C LEU A 86 -3.11 3.77 -1.35
N THR A 87 -4.08 4.39 -2.02
CA THR A 87 -4.53 5.75 -1.70
C THR A 87 -5.17 5.80 -0.32
N GLU A 88 -6.05 4.85 0.00
CA GLU A 88 -6.68 4.71 1.31
C GLU A 88 -5.65 4.46 2.41
N LEU A 89 -4.70 3.55 2.18
CA LEU A 89 -3.62 3.26 3.10
C LEU A 89 -2.85 4.54 3.47
N LEU A 90 -2.40 5.31 2.46
CA LEU A 90 -1.71 6.58 2.71
C LEU A 90 -2.56 7.59 3.49
N ASN A 91 -3.89 7.60 3.31
CA ASN A 91 -4.78 8.48 4.06
C ASN A 91 -4.86 8.07 5.55
N VAL A 92 -5.00 6.77 5.83
CA VAL A 92 -5.02 6.24 7.20
C VAL A 92 -3.67 6.48 7.88
N THR A 93 -2.57 6.19 7.18
CA THR A 93 -1.21 6.42 7.66
C THR A 93 -0.95 7.90 7.96
N GLN A 94 -1.41 8.81 7.10
CA GLN A 94 -1.30 10.26 7.34
C GLN A 94 -2.10 10.71 8.57
N ALA A 95 -3.33 10.22 8.73
CA ALA A 95 -4.15 10.57 9.88
C ALA A 95 -3.54 10.06 11.20
N LEU A 96 -3.01 8.83 11.19
CA LEU A 96 -2.29 8.27 12.33
C LEU A 96 -1.02 9.07 12.66
N LEU A 97 -0.22 9.41 11.65
CA LEU A 97 0.99 10.20 11.83
C LEU A 97 0.69 11.61 12.38
N SER A 98 -0.41 12.22 11.94
CA SER A 98 -0.86 13.51 12.46
C SER A 98 -1.11 13.43 13.96
N ASP A 99 -1.95 12.50 14.41
CA ASP A 99 -2.27 12.32 15.82
C ASP A 99 -1.01 12.02 16.66
N LEU A 100 -0.10 11.18 16.15
CA LEU A 100 1.16 10.86 16.82
C LEU A 100 2.05 12.09 17.04
N ILE A 101 2.12 12.99 16.05
CA ILE A 101 2.98 14.18 16.11
C ILE A 101 2.33 15.30 16.92
N SER A 102 1.01 15.50 16.80
CA SER A 102 0.32 16.63 17.42
C SER A 102 -0.07 16.40 18.88
N GLU A 103 -0.28 15.14 19.29
CA GLU A 103 -0.81 14.80 20.61
C GLU A 103 0.22 13.98 21.41
N GLU A 104 0.50 12.74 20.98
CA GLU A 104 1.28 11.81 21.79
C GLU A 104 2.75 12.22 21.99
N LEU A 105 3.40 12.73 20.93
CA LEU A 105 4.80 13.14 21.00
C LEU A 105 5.00 14.35 21.96
N PRO A 106 4.22 15.44 21.87
CA PRO A 106 4.26 16.54 22.86
C PRO A 106 3.96 16.07 24.28
N GLU A 107 2.95 15.23 24.48
CA GLU A 107 2.61 14.72 25.81
C GLU A 107 3.73 13.87 26.41
N TRP A 108 4.37 13.03 25.60
CA TRP A 108 5.53 12.25 26.03
C TRP A 108 6.71 13.18 26.38
N LYS A 109 7.00 14.20 25.57
CA LYS A 109 8.05 15.21 25.87
C LYS A 109 7.80 15.92 27.19
N GLN A 110 6.54 16.29 27.47
CA GLN A 110 6.17 16.91 28.75
C GLN A 110 6.38 15.95 29.93
N ARG A 111 5.97 14.69 29.79
CA ARG A 111 6.19 13.65 30.82
C ARG A 111 7.68 13.42 31.07
N GLN A 112 8.50 13.39 30.02
CA GLN A 112 9.96 13.27 30.13
C GLN A 112 10.55 14.45 30.91
N GLN A 113 10.16 15.69 30.59
CA GLN A 113 10.62 16.88 31.30
C GLN A 113 10.28 16.84 32.81
N ILE A 114 9.06 16.42 33.14
CA ILE A 114 8.59 16.29 34.53
C ILE A 114 9.41 15.21 35.28
N ALA A 115 9.68 14.07 34.64
CA ALA A 115 10.51 13.02 35.22
C ALA A 115 11.95 13.51 35.48
N CYS A 116 12.53 14.32 34.58
CA CYS A 116 13.87 14.90 34.76
C CYS A 116 13.99 15.83 35.98
N ILE A 117 12.90 16.47 36.42
CA ILE A 117 12.89 17.35 37.60
C ILE A 117 12.43 16.64 38.88
N GLY A 118 12.40 15.30 38.89
CA GLY A 118 12.03 14.49 40.06
C GLY A 118 10.55 14.12 40.16
N GLY A 119 9.78 14.29 39.08
CA GLY A 119 8.41 13.80 38.98
C GLY A 119 8.34 12.27 38.81
N PRO A 120 7.11 11.71 38.74
CA PRO A 120 6.91 10.27 38.64
C PRO A 120 7.53 9.69 37.35
N PRO A 121 8.19 8.51 37.39
CA PRO A 121 9.03 7.99 36.32
C PRO A 121 8.28 7.41 35.10
N ASN A 122 7.09 7.91 34.78
CA ASN A 122 6.23 7.31 33.74
C ASN A 122 6.53 7.85 32.32
N ALA A 123 7.79 7.70 31.89
CA ALA A 123 8.32 8.21 30.62
C ALA A 123 8.77 7.10 29.65
N CYS A 124 8.13 5.93 29.69
CA CYS A 124 8.50 4.86 28.75
C CYS A 124 8.16 5.25 27.31
N VAL A 125 9.16 5.18 26.43
CA VAL A 125 9.06 5.53 25.00
C VAL A 125 8.55 4.37 24.15
N ASP A 126 8.54 3.14 24.68
CA ASP A 126 8.28 1.91 23.93
C ASP A 126 7.01 1.96 23.07
N GLN A 127 5.90 2.47 23.62
CA GLN A 127 4.64 2.54 22.89
C GLN A 127 4.70 3.55 21.73
N LEU A 128 5.31 4.72 21.97
CA LEU A 128 5.52 5.74 20.96
C LEU A 128 6.43 5.19 19.85
N GLN A 129 7.53 4.55 20.24
CA GLN A 129 8.46 3.90 19.33
C GLN A 129 7.76 2.82 18.49
N ASN A 130 6.89 2.00 19.08
CA ASN A 130 6.14 0.97 18.36
C ASN A 130 5.20 1.57 17.31
N TRP A 131 4.51 2.67 17.64
CA TRP A 131 3.63 3.34 16.68
C TRP A 131 4.41 4.00 15.54
N PHE A 132 5.48 4.75 15.85
CA PHE A 132 6.35 5.34 14.83
C PHE A 132 6.98 4.26 13.93
N THR A 133 7.43 3.15 14.52
CA THR A 133 7.98 2.00 13.77
C THR A 133 6.93 1.40 12.84
N ALA A 134 5.70 1.16 13.34
CA ALA A 134 4.63 0.60 12.52
C ALA A 134 4.26 1.51 11.33
N VAL A 135 4.25 2.83 11.53
CA VAL A 135 4.00 3.80 10.45
C VAL A 135 5.15 3.78 9.44
N ALA A 136 6.40 3.73 9.90
CA ALA A 136 7.58 3.66 9.04
C ALA A 136 7.59 2.38 8.18
N GLU A 137 7.32 1.22 8.79
CA GLU A 137 7.21 -0.07 8.11
C GLU A 137 6.11 -0.05 7.03
N SER A 138 4.93 0.50 7.37
CA SER A 138 3.82 0.64 6.43
C SER A 138 4.18 1.54 5.23
N LEU A 139 4.80 2.69 5.47
CA LEU A 139 5.26 3.58 4.39
C LEU A 139 6.33 2.93 3.51
N GLN A 140 7.23 2.15 4.11
CA GLN A 140 8.23 1.39 3.37
C GLN A 140 7.58 0.32 2.49
N GLN A 141 6.57 -0.39 3.00
CA GLN A 141 5.80 -1.38 2.23
C GLN A 141 5.06 -0.71 1.06
N VAL A 142 4.45 0.46 1.26
CA VAL A 142 3.84 1.22 0.15
C VAL A 142 4.88 1.56 -0.93
N CYS A 143 6.09 1.98 -0.54
CA CYS A 143 7.18 2.21 -1.50
C CYS A 143 7.54 0.94 -2.29
N GLN A 144 7.52 -0.23 -1.65
CA GLN A 144 7.77 -1.52 -2.32
C GLN A 144 6.62 -1.91 -3.24
N HIS A 145 5.37 -1.70 -2.82
CA HIS A 145 4.17 -1.91 -3.64
C HIS A 145 4.20 -1.06 -4.91
N LEU A 146 4.57 0.22 -4.79
CA LEU A 146 4.67 1.13 -5.93
C LEU A 146 5.75 0.70 -6.92
N LYS A 147 6.90 0.21 -6.43
CA LYS A 147 7.93 -0.41 -7.29
C LYS A 147 7.39 -1.65 -8.00
N LYS A 148 6.63 -2.50 -7.31
CA LYS A 148 6.04 -3.69 -7.92
C LYS A 148 5.02 -3.35 -9.00
N LEU A 149 4.16 -2.36 -8.74
CA LEU A 149 3.21 -1.85 -9.74
C LEU A 149 3.92 -1.29 -10.96
N GLN A 150 5.08 -0.62 -10.79
CA GLN A 150 5.90 -0.17 -11.91
C GLN A 150 6.43 -1.35 -12.74
N GLU A 151 6.90 -2.43 -12.12
CA GLU A 151 7.35 -3.62 -12.86
C GLU A 151 6.19 -4.22 -13.69
N LEU A 152 5.00 -4.29 -13.11
CA LEU A 152 3.80 -4.78 -13.79
C LEU A 152 3.35 -3.85 -14.94
N GLU A 153 3.46 -2.55 -14.74
CA GLU A 153 3.21 -1.53 -15.78
C GLU A 153 4.19 -1.66 -16.95
N GLN A 154 5.47 -1.93 -16.68
CA GLN A 154 6.49 -2.10 -17.71
C GLN A 154 6.24 -3.32 -18.61
N LYS A 155 5.67 -4.40 -18.05
CA LYS A 155 5.25 -5.59 -18.80
C LYS A 155 3.99 -5.33 -19.63
N LEU A 156 3.00 -4.66 -19.05
CA LEU A 156 1.70 -4.40 -19.66
C LEU A 156 1.17 -3.02 -19.24
N THR A 157 0.88 -2.17 -20.22
CA THR A 157 0.24 -0.87 -20.03
C THR A 157 -0.75 -0.59 -21.16
N TYR A 158 -1.62 0.41 -20.96
CA TYR A 158 -2.67 0.79 -21.89
C TYR A 158 -3.07 2.26 -21.67
N GLU A 159 -3.90 2.79 -22.57
CA GLU A 159 -4.42 4.15 -22.45
C GLU A 159 -5.24 4.32 -21.15
N SER A 160 -4.93 5.33 -20.37
CA SER A 160 -5.56 5.60 -19.06
C SER A 160 -5.34 4.51 -18.01
N ASP A 161 -4.17 3.86 -18.01
CA ASP A 161 -3.77 2.95 -16.94
C ASP A 161 -3.71 3.70 -15.58
N PRO A 162 -4.48 3.26 -14.55
CA PRO A 162 -4.50 3.91 -13.25
C PRO A 162 -3.13 3.88 -12.56
N ILE A 163 -2.27 2.89 -12.82
CA ILE A 163 -0.91 2.84 -12.28
C ILE A 163 -0.11 4.02 -12.83
N THR A 164 -0.07 4.18 -14.16
CA THR A 164 0.65 5.28 -14.82
C THR A 164 0.15 6.64 -14.34
N GLN A 165 -1.16 6.80 -14.17
CA GLN A 165 -1.76 8.08 -13.77
C GLN A 165 -1.49 8.45 -12.30
N LYS A 166 -1.46 7.48 -11.39
CA LYS A 166 -1.46 7.75 -9.94
C LYS A 166 -0.11 7.49 -9.28
N LYS A 167 0.77 6.69 -9.87
CA LYS A 167 2.02 6.26 -9.26
C LYS A 167 2.87 7.43 -8.76
N ALA A 168 3.18 8.41 -9.62
CA ALA A 168 4.06 9.53 -9.23
C ALA A 168 3.49 10.34 -8.05
N TYR A 169 2.17 10.49 -7.99
CA TYR A 169 1.48 11.15 -6.89
C TYR A 169 1.56 10.33 -5.59
N LEU A 170 1.33 9.02 -5.66
CA LEU A 170 1.41 8.12 -4.50
C LEU A 170 2.84 8.04 -3.96
N GLU A 171 3.84 7.96 -4.84
CA GLU A 171 5.27 7.97 -4.45
C GLU A 171 5.65 9.27 -3.75
N ALA A 172 5.26 10.42 -4.32
CA ALA A 172 5.51 11.72 -3.69
C ALA A 172 4.89 11.82 -2.30
N ARG A 173 3.63 11.39 -2.14
CA ARG A 173 2.96 11.37 -0.83
C ARG A 173 3.64 10.44 0.16
N ALA A 174 4.00 9.23 -0.24
CA ALA A 174 4.69 8.29 0.63
C ALA A 174 6.03 8.85 1.12
N LEU A 175 6.81 9.47 0.22
CA LEU A 175 8.08 10.10 0.55
C LEU A 175 7.91 11.29 1.50
N ASP A 176 6.89 12.13 1.29
CA ASP A 176 6.66 13.29 2.16
C ASP A 176 6.19 12.86 3.56
N LEU A 177 5.35 11.82 3.65
CA LEU A 177 4.98 11.22 4.95
C LEU A 177 6.21 10.61 5.65
N LEU A 178 7.10 9.94 4.91
CA LEU A 178 8.33 9.37 5.47
C LEU A 178 9.26 10.47 6.00
N LYS A 179 9.45 11.56 5.24
CA LYS A 179 10.24 12.71 5.69
C LYS A 179 9.65 13.34 6.95
N ASN A 180 8.33 13.51 6.99
CA ASN A 180 7.64 14.07 8.15
C ASN A 180 7.80 13.18 9.38
N LEU A 181 7.66 11.86 9.20
CA LEU A 181 7.89 10.88 10.25
C LEU A 181 9.33 10.97 10.79
N LEU A 182 10.34 10.92 9.93
CA LEU A 182 11.75 10.94 10.32
C LEU A 182 12.14 12.24 11.03
N SER A 183 11.58 13.37 10.60
CA SER A 183 11.84 14.68 11.21
C SER A 183 11.29 14.78 12.64
N ASN A 184 10.24 14.02 12.96
CA ASN A 184 9.57 14.05 14.26
C ASN A 184 9.92 12.86 15.16
N SER A 185 10.45 11.76 14.61
CA SER A 185 10.89 10.59 15.36
C SER A 185 12.27 10.76 16.00
N LEU A 186 13.05 11.76 15.57
CA LEU A 186 14.30 12.15 16.21
C LEU A 186 13.99 13.03 17.42
N VAL A 187 13.94 12.42 18.61
CA VAL A 187 13.57 13.06 19.88
C VAL A 187 14.68 12.98 20.91
#